data_AF-A0A916NCF4-F1
#
_entry.id   AF-A0A916NCF4-F1
#
_cell.length_a   1.000
_cell.length_b   1.000
_cell.length_c   1.000
_cell.angle_alpha   90.00
_cell.angle_beta   90.00
_cell.angle_gamma   90.00
#
_symmetry.space_group_name_H-M   'P 1'
#
loop_
_entity.id
_entity.type
_entity.pdbx_description
1 polymer ?
#
loop_
_entity_poly.entity_id
_entity_poly.type
_entity_poly.pdbx_seq_one_letter_code
_entity_poly.pdbx_strand_id
1 'polypeptide(L)'
;MKEIMNRFVDWINEKGGPTPVAIAIGKTPQSFYNYTNRGSKPNMQIFALLANKFDDFDSTYILTGKKSEHPVEELKKKVMELEAERNAVQSMYKEALRNEALLGKGKGVSNHPQVDRPGSSEKLTSIVRKNIGIANLSSLSFALKNSRPN
;
A
#
# COMPACT_ATOMS: atom_id res chain seq x y z
N MET A 1 2.89 -12.96 -30.77
CA MET A 1 4.10 -12.11 -30.86
C MET A 1 3.96 -10.91 -31.78
N LYS A 2 3.46 -11.07 -33.02
CA LYS A 2 3.19 -9.93 -33.91
C LYS A 2 2.29 -8.87 -33.26
N GLU A 3 1.24 -9.30 -32.58
CA GLU A 3 0.31 -8.40 -31.88
C GLU A 3 0.94 -7.54 -30.78
N ILE A 4 1.92 -8.08 -30.04
CA ILE A 4 2.63 -7.34 -28.99
C ILE A 4 3.44 -6.20 -29.62
N MET A 5 4.16 -6.52 -30.70
CA MET A 5 4.95 -5.53 -31.42
C MET A 5 4.08 -4.50 -32.11
N ASN A 6 2.91 -4.88 -32.64
CA ASN A 6 1.96 -3.94 -33.20
C ASN A 6 1.48 -2.94 -32.14
N ARG A 7 1.01 -3.42 -30.97
CA ARG A 7 0.62 -2.54 -29.86
C ARG A 7 1.75 -1.60 -29.43
N PHE A 8 2.98 -2.12 -29.38
CA PHE A 8 4.16 -1.33 -29.03
C PHE A 8 4.46 -0.25 -30.06
N VAL A 9 4.38 -0.58 -31.35
CA VAL A 9 4.57 0.37 -32.46
C VAL A 9 3.47 1.41 -32.49
N ASP A 10 2.22 1.01 -32.30
CA ASP A 10 1.06 1.90 -32.26
C ASP A 10 1.23 2.93 -31.14
N TRP A 11 1.58 2.48 -29.92
CA TRP A 11 1.85 3.38 -28.81
C TRP A 11 3.04 4.32 -29.08
N ILE A 12 4.13 3.82 -29.70
CA ILE A 12 5.25 4.68 -30.09
C ILE A 12 4.80 5.77 -31.08
N ASN A 13 3.96 5.40 -32.04
CA ASN A 13 3.44 6.35 -33.04
C ASN A 13 2.52 7.40 -32.39
N GLU A 14 1.69 7.00 -31.43
CA GLU A 14 0.87 7.92 -30.61
C GLU A 14 1.75 8.95 -29.84
N LYS A 15 2.97 8.57 -29.47
CA LYS A 15 3.95 9.44 -28.79
C LYS A 15 4.84 10.25 -29.73
N GLY A 16 4.49 10.34 -31.01
CA GLY A 16 5.24 11.11 -32.00
C GLY A 16 6.35 10.33 -32.72
N GLY A 17 6.40 9.01 -32.53
CA GLY A 17 7.27 8.11 -33.28
C GLY A 17 8.53 7.65 -32.54
N PRO A 18 9.36 6.83 -33.20
CA PRO A 18 10.49 6.15 -32.56
C PRO A 18 11.59 7.10 -32.07
N THR A 19 11.84 8.21 -32.78
CA THR A 19 12.91 9.16 -32.44
C THR A 19 12.61 9.95 -31.16
N PRO A 20 11.44 10.61 -31.01
CA PRO A 20 11.10 11.31 -29.78
C PRO A 20 11.08 10.39 -28.55
N VAL A 21 10.49 9.20 -28.68
CA VAL A 21 10.42 8.23 -27.58
C VAL A 21 11.80 7.76 -27.16
N ALA A 22 12.69 7.45 -28.11
CA ALA A 22 14.06 7.04 -27.81
C ALA A 22 14.82 8.13 -27.02
N ILE A 23 14.72 9.38 -27.47
CA ILE A 23 15.35 10.53 -26.81
C ILE A 23 14.79 10.72 -25.40
N ALA A 24 13.48 10.61 -25.22
CA ALA A 24 12.82 10.81 -23.93
C ALA A 24 13.31 9.86 -22.83
N ILE A 25 13.71 8.64 -23.19
CA ILE A 25 14.26 7.64 -22.26
C ILE A 25 15.78 7.48 -22.31
N GLY A 26 16.48 8.40 -22.99
CA GLY A 26 17.95 8.38 -23.10
C GLY A 26 18.52 7.19 -23.88
N LYS A 27 17.81 6.74 -24.93
CA LYS A 27 18.24 5.66 -25.84
C LYS A 27 18.48 6.18 -27.25
N THR A 28 19.19 5.39 -28.05
CA THR A 28 19.48 5.76 -29.44
C THR A 28 18.26 5.56 -30.34
N PRO A 29 17.94 6.51 -31.24
CA PRO A 29 16.84 6.36 -32.21
C PRO A 29 16.97 5.09 -33.06
N GLN A 30 18.20 4.67 -33.37
CA GLN A 30 18.47 3.46 -34.14
C GLN A 30 17.93 2.20 -33.46
N SER A 31 18.00 2.12 -32.12
CA SER A 31 17.47 0.98 -31.37
C SER A 31 15.96 0.88 -31.53
N PHE A 32 15.27 2.02 -31.45
CA PHE A 32 13.82 2.09 -31.64
C PHE A 32 13.41 1.81 -33.08
N TYR A 33 14.17 2.29 -34.06
CA TYR A 33 13.95 1.94 -35.46
C TYR A 33 14.07 0.42 -35.69
N ASN A 34 15.01 -0.24 -35.03
CA ASN A 34 15.13 -1.70 -35.12
C ASN A 34 13.93 -2.41 -34.47
N TYR A 35 13.38 -1.87 -33.38
CA TYR A 35 12.19 -2.42 -32.73
C TYR A 35 10.94 -2.28 -33.60
N THR A 36 10.77 -1.13 -34.25
CA THR A 36 9.56 -0.85 -35.03
C THR A 36 9.60 -1.49 -36.42
N ASN A 37 10.75 -1.52 -37.09
CA ASN A 37 10.85 -1.89 -38.51
C ASN A 37 11.56 -3.21 -38.80
N ARG A 38 12.49 -3.64 -37.93
CA ARG A 38 13.31 -4.85 -38.17
C ARG A 38 12.88 -6.06 -37.36
N GLY A 39 11.81 -5.93 -36.56
CA GLY A 39 11.27 -7.01 -35.74
C GLY A 39 12.17 -7.38 -34.56
N SER A 40 13.17 -6.56 -34.21
CA SER A 40 13.95 -6.73 -33.00
C SER A 40 13.05 -6.52 -31.78
N LYS A 41 13.22 -7.34 -30.75
CA LYS A 41 12.40 -7.20 -29.54
C LYS A 41 13.04 -6.21 -28.57
N PRO A 42 12.27 -5.26 -28.02
CA PRO A 42 12.71 -4.50 -26.86
C PRO A 42 12.89 -5.45 -25.66
N ASN A 43 13.94 -5.22 -24.88
CA ASN A 43 14.16 -5.96 -23.64
C ASN A 43 13.29 -5.37 -22.50
N MET A 44 13.15 -6.10 -21.39
CA MET A 44 12.37 -5.64 -20.23
C MET A 44 12.87 -4.31 -19.63
N GLN A 45 14.14 -3.97 -19.81
CA GLN A 45 14.68 -2.69 -19.36
C GLN A 45 14.09 -1.52 -20.15
N ILE A 46 13.83 -1.69 -21.46
CA ILE A 46 13.14 -0.66 -22.25
C ILE A 46 11.73 -0.42 -21.71
N PHE A 47 10.99 -1.48 -21.38
CA PHE A 47 9.65 -1.35 -20.79
C PHE A 47 9.70 -0.61 -19.45
N ALA A 48 10.67 -0.93 -18.58
CA ALA A 48 10.84 -0.24 -17.31
C ALA A 48 11.18 1.26 -17.50
N LEU A 49 12.05 1.58 -18.45
CA LEU A 49 12.39 2.97 -18.76
C LEU A 49 11.20 3.76 -19.31
N LEU A 50 10.37 3.12 -20.14
CA LEU A 50 9.14 3.74 -20.66
C LEU A 50 8.12 3.96 -19.53
N ALA A 51 7.90 2.98 -18.67
CA ALA A 51 7.00 3.11 -17.52
C ALA A 51 7.43 4.21 -16.54
N ASN A 52 8.74 4.40 -16.36
CA ASN A 52 9.27 5.47 -15.51
C ASN A 52 9.18 6.86 -16.17
N LYS A 53 9.12 6.93 -17.50
CA LYS A 53 9.12 8.20 -18.23
C LYS A 53 7.73 8.67 -18.62
N PHE A 54 6.83 7.74 -18.87
CA PHE A 54 5.49 7.98 -19.38
C PHE A 54 4.49 7.33 -18.42
N ASP A 55 3.76 8.18 -17.68
CA ASP A 55 2.79 7.73 -16.67
C ASP A 55 1.65 6.90 -17.28
N ASP A 56 1.36 7.10 -18.56
CA ASP A 56 0.34 6.37 -19.31
C ASP A 56 0.86 5.11 -20.00
N PHE A 57 2.13 4.77 -19.83
CA PHE A 57 2.69 3.56 -20.40
C PHE A 57 2.34 2.33 -19.57
N ASP A 58 1.43 1.51 -20.09
CA ASP A 58 1.06 0.24 -19.49
C ASP A 58 1.77 -0.93 -20.18
N SER A 59 2.86 -1.39 -19.58
CA SER A 59 3.59 -2.58 -20.06
C SER A 59 2.73 -3.85 -20.10
N THR A 60 1.74 -3.96 -19.22
CA THR A 60 0.79 -5.09 -19.18
C THR A 60 -0.10 -5.08 -20.40
N TYR A 61 -0.61 -3.91 -20.79
CA TYR A 61 -1.40 -3.74 -22.00
C TYR A 61 -0.61 -4.14 -23.25
N ILE A 62 0.65 -3.69 -23.37
CA ILE A 62 1.47 -4.05 -24.52
C ILE A 62 1.67 -5.58 -24.61
N LEU A 63 2.02 -6.22 -23.49
CA LEU A 63 2.34 -7.65 -23.45
C LEU A 63 1.09 -8.55 -23.58
N THR A 64 0.01 -8.20 -22.90
CA THR A 64 -1.16 -9.09 -22.74
C THR A 64 -2.39 -8.65 -23.55
N GLY A 65 -2.42 -7.40 -24.04
CA GLY A 65 -3.59 -6.79 -24.65
C GLY A 65 -4.69 -6.39 -23.65
N LYS A 66 -4.52 -6.69 -22.37
CA LYS A 66 -5.44 -6.29 -21.30
C LYS A 66 -4.90 -5.02 -20.68
N LYS A 67 -5.67 -3.93 -20.74
CA LYS A 67 -5.35 -2.74 -19.96
C LYS A 67 -5.39 -3.12 -18.50
N SER A 68 -4.27 -2.91 -17.81
CA SER A 68 -4.23 -2.94 -16.36
C SER A 68 -5.15 -1.82 -15.90
N GLU A 69 -6.38 -2.17 -15.50
CA GLU A 69 -7.17 -1.32 -14.62
C GLU A 69 -6.36 -1.19 -13.34
N HIS A 70 -5.41 -0.27 -13.31
CA HIS A 70 -4.56 -0.07 -12.15
C HIS A 70 -5.50 0.32 -10.99
N PRO A 71 -5.63 -0.50 -9.94
CA PRO A 71 -6.42 -0.16 -8.77
C PRO A 71 -5.71 0.90 -7.93
N VAL A 72 -4.79 1.69 -8.50
CA VAL A 72 -3.97 2.67 -7.77
C VAL A 72 -4.84 3.78 -7.21
N GLU A 73 -5.84 4.23 -7.96
CA GLU A 73 -6.83 5.21 -7.52
C GLU A 73 -7.77 4.61 -6.47
N GLU A 74 -8.12 3.33 -6.60
CA GLU A 74 -8.91 2.61 -5.60
C GLU A 74 -8.10 2.34 -4.31
N LEU A 75 -6.80 2.06 -4.44
CA LEU A 75 -5.85 1.92 -3.34
C LEU A 75 -5.65 3.25 -2.64
N LYS A 76 -5.45 4.35 -3.39
CA LYS A 76 -5.33 5.70 -2.84
C LYS A 76 -6.59 6.06 -2.05
N LYS A 77 -7.78 5.74 -2.58
CA LYS A 77 -9.04 5.95 -1.88
C LYS A 77 -9.12 5.13 -0.59
N LYS A 78 -8.75 3.85 -0.62
CA LYS A 78 -8.70 2.97 0.57
C LYS A 78 -7.67 3.44 1.60
N VAL A 79 -6.51 3.93 1.17
CA VAL A 79 -5.48 4.47 2.07
C VAL A 79 -5.97 5.75 2.76
N MET A 80 -6.60 6.67 2.01
CA MET A 80 -7.21 7.88 2.61
C MET A 80 -8.31 7.55 3.62
N GLU A 81 -9.15 6.56 3.32
CA GLU A 81 -10.23 6.12 4.21
C GLU A 81 -9.67 5.52 5.51
N LEU A 82 -8.66 4.66 5.43
CA LEU A 82 -7.98 4.10 6.60
C LEU A 82 -7.24 5.16 7.43
N GLU A 83 -6.67 6.19 6.80
CA GLU A 83 -6.05 7.31 7.51
C GLU A 83 -7.08 8.16 8.27
N ALA A 84 -8.26 8.37 7.68
CA ALA A 84 -9.36 9.07 8.34
C ALA A 84 -9.86 8.29 9.56
N GLU A 85 -10.06 6.98 9.41
CA GLU A 85 -10.45 6.09 10.52
C GLU A 85 -9.41 6.09 11.65
N ARG A 86 -8.12 5.98 11.31
CA ARG A 86 -7.04 6.03 12.30
C ARG A 86 -7.06 7.35 13.09
N ASN A 87 -7.28 8.47 12.41
CA ASN A 87 -7.33 9.79 13.06
C ASN A 87 -8.54 9.91 14.00
N ALA A 88 -9.70 9.40 13.59
CA ALA A 88 -10.91 9.37 14.42
C ALA A 88 -10.72 8.51 15.69
N VAL A 89 -10.09 7.34 15.56
CA VAL A 89 -9.75 6.49 16.71
C VAL A 89 -8.77 7.19 17.66
N GLN A 90 -7.77 7.89 17.12
CA GLN A 90 -6.82 8.65 17.93
C GLN A 90 -7.47 9.83 18.67
N SER A 91 -8.42 10.54 18.05
CA SER A 91 -9.14 11.62 18.72
C SER A 91 -10.03 11.09 19.84
N MET A 92 -10.76 9.99 19.61
CA MET A 92 -11.57 9.35 20.64
C MET A 92 -10.72 8.86 21.83
N TYR A 93 -9.54 8.30 21.58
CA TYR A 93 -8.63 7.88 22.64
C TYR A 93 -8.12 9.05 23.49
N LYS A 94 -7.75 10.17 22.85
CA LYS A 94 -7.33 11.39 23.56
C LYS A 94 -8.46 11.97 24.40
N GLU A 95 -9.70 11.92 23.91
CA GLU A 95 -10.88 12.39 24.62
C GLU A 95 -11.22 11.49 25.82
N ALA A 96 -11.16 10.17 25.65
CA ALA A 96 -11.33 9.21 26.75
C ALA A 96 -10.31 9.45 27.87
N LEU A 97 -9.03 9.67 27.53
CA LEU A 97 -7.99 9.99 28.51
C LEU A 97 -8.24 11.34 29.22
N ARG A 98 -8.76 12.36 28.52
CA ARG A 98 -9.16 13.62 29.15
C ARG A 98 -10.33 13.43 30.12
N ASN A 99 -11.32 12.64 29.73
CA ASN A 99 -12.49 12.37 30.56
C ASN A 99 -12.13 11.55 31.82
N GLU A 100 -11.21 10.59 31.72
CA GLU A 100 -10.66 9.89 32.89
C GLU A 100 -9.89 10.84 33.82
N ALA A 101 -9.09 11.75 33.26
CA ALA A 101 -8.35 12.75 34.06
C ALA A 101 -9.29 13.74 34.79
N LEU A 102 -10.46 14.02 34.23
CA LEU A 102 -11.50 14.85 34.86
C LEU A 102 -12.27 14.08 35.94
N LEU A 103 -12.59 12.80 35.71
CA LEU A 103 -13.20 11.91 36.70
C LEU A 103 -12.27 11.63 37.90
N GLY A 104 -10.96 11.76 37.73
CA GLY A 104 -9.96 11.67 38.80
C GLY A 104 -9.87 12.89 39.74
N LYS A 105 -10.52 14.02 39.41
CA LYS A 105 -10.49 15.25 40.23
C LYS A 105 -11.77 15.51 41.03
N GLY A 106 -12.76 14.63 40.95
CA GLY A 106 -14.04 14.77 41.64
C GLY A 106 -14.32 13.60 42.56
N LYS A 107 -13.69 13.57 43.74
CA LYS A 107 -14.21 12.98 44.99
C LYS A 107 -13.13 13.03 46.07
N GLY A 108 -13.21 14.03 46.93
CA GLY A 108 -12.60 13.94 48.25
C GLY A 108 -13.28 12.82 49.02
N VAL A 109 -12.53 11.77 49.34
CA VAL A 109 -12.90 10.81 50.39
C VAL A 109 -11.60 10.38 51.07
N SER A 110 -11.59 10.51 52.39
CA SER A 110 -10.50 10.28 53.33
C SER A 110 -9.64 9.05 53.06
N ASN A 111 -8.32 9.20 53.19
CA ASN A 111 -7.35 8.11 53.15
C ASN A 111 -7.52 7.20 54.39
N HIS A 112 -7.97 5.97 54.16
CA HIS A 112 -7.70 4.83 55.03
C HIS A 112 -6.89 3.80 54.23
N PRO A 113 -5.73 3.31 54.71
CA PRO A 113 -4.89 2.41 53.93
C PRO A 113 -5.29 0.97 54.21
N GLN A 114 -5.94 0.33 53.24
CA GLN A 114 -5.80 -1.10 52.88
C GLN A 114 -6.96 -1.47 51.96
N VAL A 115 -6.65 -2.03 50.79
CA VAL A 115 -7.19 -3.28 50.21
C VAL A 115 -6.61 -3.39 48.79
N ASP A 116 -6.10 -4.57 48.48
CA ASP A 116 -5.38 -4.98 47.28
C ASP A 116 -5.97 -4.46 45.97
N ARG A 117 -5.19 -3.66 45.24
CA ARG A 117 -5.49 -3.30 43.84
C ARG A 117 -4.87 -4.35 42.92
N PRO A 118 -5.67 -5.08 42.11
CA PRO A 118 -5.12 -5.86 41.01
C PRO A 118 -4.34 -4.93 40.06
N GLY A 119 -3.13 -5.34 39.71
CA GLY A 119 -2.20 -4.54 38.93
C GLY A 119 -2.79 -4.16 37.57
N SER A 120 -2.44 -2.99 37.06
CA SER A 120 -2.87 -2.40 35.79
C SER A 120 -2.94 -3.39 34.59
N SER A 121 -2.09 -4.42 34.59
CA SER A 121 -2.06 -5.52 33.62
C SER A 121 -3.35 -6.37 33.57
N GLU A 122 -3.98 -6.63 34.71
CA GLU A 122 -5.16 -7.51 34.80
C GLU A 122 -6.43 -6.82 34.26
N LYS A 123 -6.53 -5.50 34.41
CA LYS A 123 -7.62 -4.70 33.82
C LYS A 123 -7.52 -4.60 32.30
N LEU A 124 -6.30 -4.47 31.76
CA LEU A 124 -6.07 -4.49 30.31
C LEU A 124 -6.53 -5.81 29.68
N THR A 125 -6.27 -6.94 30.37
CA THR A 125 -6.62 -8.27 29.88
C THR A 125 -8.14 -8.50 29.83
N SER A 126 -8.90 -7.92 30.77
CA SER A 126 -10.36 -8.09 30.80
C SER A 126 -11.08 -7.21 29.78
N ILE A 127 -10.61 -5.98 29.54
CA ILE A 127 -11.20 -5.06 28.55
C ILE A 127 -10.94 -5.56 27.13
N VAL A 128 -9.73 -6.06 26.85
CA VAL A 128 -9.38 -6.63 25.55
C VAL A 128 -10.18 -7.91 25.26
N ARG A 129 -10.40 -8.79 26.26
CA ARG A 129 -11.24 -9.99 26.10
C ARG A 129 -12.72 -9.70 25.88
N LYS A 130 -13.23 -8.60 26.43
CA LYS A 130 -14.67 -8.28 26.38
C LYS A 130 -15.08 -7.60 25.07
N ASN A 131 -14.16 -6.85 24.45
CA ASN A 131 -14.43 -6.10 23.21
C ASN A 131 -13.93 -6.81 21.95
N ILE A 132 -12.92 -7.67 22.06
CA ILE A 132 -12.44 -8.50 20.95
C ILE A 132 -12.96 -9.91 21.23
N GLY A 133 -14.11 -10.24 20.64
CA GLY A 133 -14.56 -11.62 20.55
C GLY A 133 -13.38 -12.48 20.10
N ILE A 134 -13.01 -13.44 20.94
CA ILE A 134 -11.76 -14.18 20.89
C ILE A 134 -11.70 -14.99 19.59
N ALA A 135 -11.24 -14.37 18.51
CA ALA A 135 -10.60 -15.06 17.40
C ALA A 135 -9.14 -15.28 17.79
N ASN A 136 -8.95 -16.26 18.66
CA ASN A 136 -7.77 -17.12 18.75
C ASN A 136 -6.38 -16.44 18.53
N LEU A 137 -6.00 -15.53 19.44
CA LEU A 137 -4.65 -14.95 19.49
C LEU A 137 -3.55 -16.00 19.74
N SER A 138 -3.90 -17.21 20.21
CA SER A 138 -2.98 -18.34 20.34
C SER A 138 -2.50 -18.87 18.98
N SER A 139 -3.32 -18.80 17.92
CA SER A 139 -2.90 -19.18 16.56
C SER A 139 -1.96 -18.17 15.90
N LEU A 140 -2.09 -16.88 16.22
CA LEU A 140 -1.22 -15.82 15.68
C LEU A 140 0.18 -15.84 16.32
N SER A 141 0.27 -16.16 17.62
CA SER A 141 1.56 -16.27 18.30
C SER A 141 2.37 -17.49 17.85
N PHE A 142 1.70 -18.59 17.48
CA PHE A 142 2.37 -19.77 16.92
C PHE A 142 2.90 -19.54 15.50
N ALA A 143 2.14 -18.82 14.65
CA ALA A 143 2.56 -18.53 13.27
C ALA A 143 3.79 -17.61 13.22
N LEU A 144 3.88 -16.60 14.08
CA LEU A 144 5.01 -15.66 14.12
C LEU A 144 6.30 -16.29 14.67
N LYS A 145 6.22 -17.36 15.46
CA LYS A 145 7.41 -18.00 16.05
C LYS A 145 8.10 -18.99 15.11
N ASN A 146 7.40 -19.47 14.08
CA ASN A 146 7.92 -20.42 13.09
C ASN A 146 8.32 -19.78 11.75
N SER A 147 8.14 -18.48 11.58
CA SER A 147 8.59 -17.74 10.40
C SER A 147 9.93 -17.06 10.66
N ARG A 148 11.01 -17.85 10.79
CA ARG A 148 12.37 -17.34 10.54
C ARG A 148 12.79 -17.80 9.13
N PRO A 149 13.22 -16.89 8.24
CA PRO A 149 13.80 -17.30 6.97
C PRO A 149 15.18 -17.93 7.21
N ASN A 150 15.51 -18.94 6.40
CA ASN A 150 16.83 -19.58 6.33
C ASN A 150 17.96 -18.58 6.10
#